data_AF-A0A955MQP9-F1
#
_entry.id   AF-A0A955MQP9-F1
#
_cell.length_a   1.000
_cell.length_b   1.000
_cell.length_c   1.000
_cell.angle_alpha   90.00
_cell.angle_beta   90.00
_cell.angle_gamma   90.00
#
_symmetry.space_group_name_H-M   'P 1'
#
loop_
_entity.id
_entity.type
_entity.pdbx_description
1 polymer ?
#
loop_
_entity_poly.entity_id
_entity_poly.type
_entity_poly.pdbx_seq_one_letter_code
_entity_poly.pdbx_strand_id
1 'polypeptide(L)'
;EGWIRIPTFSQPDTFTIGNSKREETLRFERIGYGYAFEALEAMDAFNRGDKESNAIPLDSTLMLMETLDEIREIWGLRYPSEISARKKS
;
A
#
# COMPACT_ATOMS: atom_id res chain seq x y z
N GLU A 1 24.28 2.75 12.38
CA GLU A 1 23.27 2.85 11.31
C GLU A 1 23.05 1.49 10.67
N GLY A 2 21.82 1.22 10.23
CA GLY A 2 21.41 -0.01 9.56
C GLY A 2 20.37 0.29 8.49
N TRP A 3 20.07 -0.69 7.66
CA TRP A 3 19.20 -0.52 6.50
C TRP A 3 18.40 -1.80 6.23
N ILE A 4 17.29 -1.64 5.53
CA ILE A 4 16.48 -2.72 4.96
C ILE A 4 16.38 -2.48 3.47
N ARG A 5 16.62 -3.52 2.67
CA ARG A 5 16.52 -3.49 1.21
C ARG A 5 15.46 -4.49 0.76
N ILE A 6 14.51 -3.99 -0.03
CA ILE A 6 13.44 -4.79 -0.62
C ILE A 6 13.54 -4.61 -2.15
N PRO A 7 14.17 -5.55 -2.89
CA PRO A 7 14.51 -5.34 -4.30
C PRO A 7 13.27 -5.23 -5.21
N THR A 8 12.22 -6.00 -4.93
CA THR A 8 10.93 -5.93 -5.63
C THR A 8 9.85 -5.44 -4.67
N PHE A 9 9.87 -4.16 -4.32
CA PHE A 9 9.03 -3.61 -3.24
C PHE A 9 7.53 -3.87 -3.39
N SER A 10 6.99 -3.82 -4.62
CA SER A 10 5.56 -4.04 -4.85
C SER A 10 5.12 -5.50 -4.72
N GLN A 11 6.05 -6.45 -4.84
CA GLN A 11 5.79 -7.89 -4.78
C GLN A 11 7.02 -8.65 -4.24
N PRO A 12 7.40 -8.42 -2.97
CA PRO A 12 8.65 -8.93 -2.46
C PRO A 12 8.55 -10.41 -2.13
N ASP A 13 9.56 -11.18 -2.55
CA ASP A 13 9.84 -12.54 -2.08
C ASP A 13 11.05 -12.59 -1.14
N THR A 14 11.74 -11.44 -1.01
CA THR A 14 12.99 -11.30 -0.28
C THR A 14 13.10 -9.93 0.33
N PHE A 15 13.77 -9.85 1.48
CA PHE A 15 14.34 -8.60 1.97
C PHE A 15 15.67 -8.86 2.66
N THR A 16 16.57 -7.89 2.58
CA THR A 16 17.88 -7.93 3.23
C THR A 16 17.92 -6.89 4.34
N ILE A 17 18.32 -7.29 5.56
CA ILE A 17 18.57 -6.38 6.68
C ILE A 17 20.07 -6.33 6.92
N GLY A 18 20.63 -5.13 7.04
CA GLY A 18 22.08 -4.98 7.21
C GLY A 18 22.51 -3.79 8.04
N ASN A 19 23.77 -3.82 8.43
CA ASN A 19 24.52 -2.71 9.00
C ASN A 19 26.00 -2.79 8.54
N SER A 20 26.88 -1.98 9.12
CA SER A 20 28.30 -1.93 8.72
C SER A 20 29.10 -3.22 8.97
N LYS A 21 28.57 -4.19 9.72
CA LYS A 21 29.29 -5.41 10.12
C LYS A 21 28.67 -6.69 9.57
N ARG A 22 27.37 -6.70 9.29
CA ARG A 22 26.65 -7.89 8.83
C ARG A 22 25.45 -7.52 8.00
N GLU A 23 25.09 -8.42 7.09
CA GLU A 23 23.79 -8.44 6.43
C GLU A 23 23.21 -9.85 6.46
N GLU A 24 21.88 -9.94 6.46
CA GLU A 24 21.12 -11.17 6.39
C GLU A 24 19.99 -11.00 5.38
N THR A 25 19.79 -12.00 4.52
CA THR A 25 18.69 -12.01 3.55
C THR A 25 17.69 -13.08 3.94
N LEU A 26 16.44 -12.67 4.10
CA LEU A 26 15.31 -13.56 4.32
C LEU A 26 14.55 -13.73 3.01
N ARG A 27 14.10 -14.96 2.76
CA ARG A 27 13.31 -15.35 1.60
C ARG A 27 11.99 -15.96 2.06
N PHE A 28 10.91 -15.56 1.40
CA PHE A 28 9.56 -15.99 1.70
C PHE A 28 8.97 -16.67 0.46
N GLU A 29 8.18 -17.71 0.68
CA GLU A 29 7.43 -18.33 -0.40
C GLU A 29 6.28 -17.41 -0.84
N ARG A 30 6.12 -17.27 -2.15
CA ARG A 30 5.01 -16.52 -2.72
C ARG A 30 3.82 -17.45 -2.92
N ILE A 31 2.65 -17.02 -2.47
CA ILE A 31 1.39 -17.69 -2.77
C ILE A 31 0.82 -17.06 -4.04
N GLY A 32 0.61 -17.88 -5.08
CA GLY A 32 0.03 -17.42 -6.35
C GLY A 32 0.88 -16.40 -7.11
N TYR A 33 0.24 -15.71 -8.06
CA TYR A 33 0.90 -14.80 -9.03
C TYR A 33 0.63 -13.31 -8.77
N GLY A 34 0.11 -12.93 -7.60
CA GLY A 34 -0.30 -11.56 -7.34
C GLY A 34 -1.03 -11.42 -6.01
N TYR A 35 -2.28 -10.95 -6.09
CA TYR A 35 -3.11 -10.51 -4.95
C TYR A 35 -3.63 -11.63 -4.03
N ALA A 36 -2.92 -12.76 -3.92
CA ALA A 36 -3.42 -13.91 -3.16
C ALA A 36 -3.55 -13.59 -1.68
N PHE A 37 -2.60 -12.85 -1.11
CA PHE A 37 -2.63 -12.47 0.31
C PHE A 37 -3.76 -11.48 0.61
N GLU A 38 -4.00 -10.53 -0.29
CA GLU A 38 -5.08 -9.53 -0.18
C GLU A 38 -6.45 -10.19 -0.30
N ALA A 39 -6.60 -11.16 -1.20
CA ALA A 39 -7.82 -11.95 -1.33
C ALA A 39 -8.08 -12.79 -0.08
N LEU A 40 -7.04 -13.42 0.50
CA LEU A 40 -7.15 -14.17 1.75
C LEU A 40 -7.57 -13.28 2.92
N GLU A 41 -6.93 -12.12 3.11
CA GLU A 41 -7.31 -11.18 4.18
C GLU A 41 -8.74 -10.66 4.00
N ALA A 42 -9.18 -10.37 2.76
CA ALA A 42 -10.55 -9.97 2.51
C ALA A 42 -11.56 -11.08 2.87
N MET A 43 -11.27 -12.32 2.49
CA MET A 43 -12.09 -13.48 2.86
C MET A 43 -12.13 -13.68 4.38
N ASP A 44 -10.97 -13.57 5.05
CA ASP A 44 -10.87 -13.74 6.49
C ASP A 44 -11.62 -12.63 7.24
N ALA A 45 -11.53 -11.37 6.80
CA ALA A 45 -12.32 -10.27 7.34
C ALA A 45 -13.82 -10.53 7.21
N PHE A 46 -14.29 -10.98 6.04
CA PHE A 46 -15.69 -11.35 5.84
C PHE A 46 -16.13 -12.49 6.76
N ASN A 47 -15.30 -13.53 6.90
CA ASN A 47 -15.59 -14.68 7.76
C ASN A 47 -15.65 -14.29 9.25
N ARG A 48 -14.86 -13.29 9.68
CA ARG A 48 -14.93 -12.71 11.03
C ARG A 48 -16.14 -11.79 11.23
N GLY A 49 -16.84 -11.41 10.16
CA GLY A 49 -17.93 -10.43 10.20
C GLY A 49 -17.44 -8.98 10.28
N ASP A 50 -16.17 -8.74 10.00
CA ASP A 50 -15.59 -7.41 9.96
C ASP A 50 -16.09 -6.64 8.73
N LYS A 51 -16.16 -5.31 8.82
CA LYS A 51 -16.52 -4.43 7.70
C LYS A 51 -15.31 -3.90 6.93
N GLU A 52 -14.12 -4.13 7.46
CA GLU A 52 -12.84 -3.67 6.93
C GLU A 52 -11.71 -4.62 7.38
N SER A 53 -10.53 -4.49 6.77
CA SER A 53 -9.35 -5.24 7.20
C SER A 53 -8.74 -4.59 8.44
N ASN A 54 -8.34 -5.42 9.41
CA ASN A 54 -7.60 -4.94 10.58
C ASN A 54 -6.16 -4.54 10.22
N ALA A 55 -5.58 -5.16 9.19
CA ALA A 55 -4.24 -4.82 8.70
C ALA A 55 -4.25 -3.54 7.85
N ILE A 56 -5.33 -3.31 7.08
CA ILE A 56 -5.53 -2.12 6.24
C ILE A 56 -6.93 -1.53 6.50
N PRO A 57 -7.08 -0.71 7.56
CA PRO A 57 -8.34 -0.03 7.85
C PRO A 57 -8.72 1.01 6.80
N LEU A 58 -10.00 1.40 6.75
CA LEU A 58 -10.51 2.43 5.83
C LEU A 58 -9.82 3.78 6.04
N ASP A 59 -9.51 4.14 7.28
CA ASP A 59 -8.81 5.38 7.62
C ASP A 59 -7.42 5.47 6.96
N SER A 60 -6.71 4.34 6.84
CA SER A 60 -5.43 4.29 6.12
C SER A 60 -5.60 4.59 4.63
N THR A 61 -6.72 4.14 4.04
CA THR A 61 -7.06 4.45 2.64
C THR A 61 -7.36 5.93 2.47
N LEU A 62 -8.12 6.53 3.39
CA LEU A 62 -8.43 7.96 3.35
C LEU A 62 -7.16 8.80 3.45
N MET A 63 -6.30 8.51 4.44
CA MET A 63 -5.02 9.21 4.62
C MET A 63 -4.12 9.11 3.37
N LEU A 64 -4.06 7.93 2.74
CA LEU A 64 -3.30 7.76 1.51
C LEU A 64 -3.88 8.59 0.36
N MET A 65 -5.21 8.57 0.16
CA MET A 65 -5.86 9.35 -0.89
C MET A 65 -5.66 10.86 -0.68
N GLU A 66 -5.77 11.35 0.56
CA GLU A 66 -5.49 12.74 0.91
C GLU A 66 -4.02 13.11 0.59
N THR A 67 -3.07 12.26 0.94
CA THR A 67 -1.65 12.45 0.62
C THR A 67 -1.42 12.51 -0.90
N LEU A 68 -2.09 11.64 -1.66
CA LEU A 68 -2.00 11.64 -3.12
C LEU A 68 -2.60 12.93 -3.70
N ASP A 69 -3.71 13.42 -3.13
CA ASP A 69 -4.33 14.68 -3.54
C ASP A 69 -3.40 15.87 -3.29
N GLU A 70 -2.74 15.94 -2.13
CA GLU A 70 -1.72 16.96 -1.85
C GLU A 70 -0.57 16.94 -2.88
N ILE A 71 -0.09 15.75 -3.26
CA ILE A 71 0.94 15.62 -4.30
C ILE A 71 0.41 16.11 -5.65
N ARG A 72 -0.84 15.80 -6.00
CA ARG A 72 -1.49 16.27 -7.24
C ARG A 72 -1.62 17.78 -7.32
N GLU A 73 -1.81 18.44 -6.18
CA GLU A 73 -1.88 19.91 -6.11
C GLU A 73 -0.57 20.59 -6.52
N ILE A 74 0.58 20.05 -6.12
CA ILE A 74 1.91 20.66 -6.34
C ILE A 74 2.18 20.96 -7.82
N TRP A 75 1.75 20.07 -8.71
CA TRP A 75 1.95 20.15 -10.16
C TRP A 75 0.66 20.41 -10.95
N GLY A 76 -0.45 20.72 -10.26
CA GLY A 76 -1.71 21.14 -10.87
C GLY A 76 -2.48 20.04 -11.60
N LEU A 77 -2.26 18.76 -11.27
CA LEU A 77 -3.01 17.66 -11.88
C LEU A 77 -4.46 17.67 -11.37
N ARG A 78 -5.42 17.84 -12.29
CA ARG A 78 -6.87 17.82 -12.02
C ARG A 78 -7.60 16.84 -12.93
N TYR A 79 -8.49 16.06 -12.35
CA TYR A 79 -9.36 15.15 -13.12
C TYR A 79 -10.59 15.89 -13.67
N PRO A 80 -11.17 15.46 -14.81
CA PRO A 80 -12.36 16.10 -15.39
C PRO A 80 -13.58 16.22 -14.44
N SER A 81 -13.74 15.26 -13.52
CA SER A 81 -14.78 15.28 -12.49
C SER A 81 -14.61 16.44 -11.50
N GLU A 82 -13.37 16.86 -11.22
CA GLU A 82 -13.05 17.95 -10.28
C GLU A 82 -13.27 19.33 -10.91
N ILE A 83 -13.18 19.42 -12.24
CA ILE A 83 -13.35 20.68 -13.00
C ILE A 83 -14.84 21.01 -13.18
N SER A 84 -15.65 20.00 -13.52
CA SER A 84 -17.08 20.17 -13.81
C SER A 84 -17.92 20.43 -12.55
N ALA A 85 -17.46 20.00 -11.37
CA ALA A 85 -18.11 20.26 -10.09
C ALA A 85 -18.08 21.75 -9.66
N ARG A 86 -17.20 22.58 -10.24
CA ARG A 86 -17.01 23.99 -9.85
C ARG A 86 -18.00 24.99 -10.48
N LYS A 87 -18.93 24.56 -11.35
CA LYS A 87 -19.95 25.43 -11.96
C LYS A 87 -21.25 25.57 -11.13
N LYS A 88 -21.12 25.84 -9.83
CA LYS A 88 -22.21 26.37 -9.00
C LYS A 88 -21.71 27.56 -8.19
N SER A 89 -21.77 28.73 -8.80
CA SER A 89 -21.93 30.04 -8.17
C SER A 89 -22.61 30.97 -9.15
#